data_AF-A0A090XC37-F1
#
_entry.id   AF-A0A090XC37-F1
#
_cell.length_a   1.000
_cell.length_b   1.000
_cell.length_c   1.000
_cell.angle_alpha   90.00
_cell.angle_beta   90.00
_cell.angle_gamma   90.00
#
_symmetry.space_group_name_H-M   'P 1'
#
loop_
_entity.id
_entity.type
_entity.pdbx_description
1 polymer ?
#
loop_
_entity_poly.entity_id
_entity_poly.type
_entity_poly.pdbx_seq_one_letter_code
_entity_poly.pdbx_strand_id
1 'polypeptide(L)'
;FVKRTLAFQRTSLVRRQSDIGQVRLRKRLLQGDSLSPLLFVLALEPLSRRLNQNCEQLQMGNIERNHLIFIDDIKLLADTE
;
A
#
# COMPACT_ATOMS: atom_id res chain seq x y z
N PHE A 1 -4.12 -0.47 16.40
CA PHE A 1 -3.98 -1.70 15.61
C PHE A 1 -2.75 -1.66 14.69
N VAL A 2 -2.73 -0.86 13.62
CA VAL A 2 -1.62 -0.79 12.62
C VAL A 2 -0.22 -0.68 13.22
N LYS A 3 0.01 0.29 14.14
CA LYS A 3 1.31 0.45 14.83
C LYS A 3 1.76 -0.81 15.57
N ARG A 4 0.82 -1.55 16.16
CA ARG A 4 1.08 -2.82 16.87
C ARG A 4 1.46 -3.91 15.85
N THR A 5 0.68 -4.05 14.78
CA THR A 5 0.94 -5.01 13.70
C THR A 5 2.35 -4.83 13.13
N LEU A 6 2.73 -3.60 12.79
CA LEU A 6 4.06 -3.28 12.26
C LEU A 6 5.17 -3.49 13.31
N ALA A 7 4.92 -3.17 14.58
CA ALA A 7 5.93 -3.29 15.63
C ALA A 7 6.32 -4.73 15.95
N PHE A 8 5.41 -5.68 15.83
CA PHE A 8 5.62 -7.08 16.23
C PHE A 8 5.84 -8.04 15.05
N GLN A 9 5.99 -7.52 13.84
CA GLN A 9 6.18 -8.35 12.66
C GLN A 9 7.55 -9.05 12.68
N ARG A 10 7.53 -10.38 12.63
CA ARG A 10 8.69 -11.27 12.59
C ARG A 10 8.50 -12.29 11.49
N THR A 11 9.59 -12.77 10.92
CA THR A 11 9.57 -13.86 9.93
C THR A 11 10.67 -14.88 10.24
N SER A 12 10.38 -16.15 9.97
CA SER A 12 11.37 -17.23 10.05
C SER A 12 12.25 -17.23 8.80
N LEU A 13 13.55 -17.40 9.00
CA LEU A 13 14.50 -17.64 7.94
C LEU A 13 14.63 -19.15 7.73
N VAL A 14 14.39 -19.61 6.51
CA VAL A 14 14.49 -21.03 6.15
C VAL A 14 15.56 -21.21 5.09
N ARG A 15 16.51 -22.10 5.33
CA ARG A 15 17.56 -22.47 4.37
C ARG A 15 17.56 -23.98 4.18
N ARG A 16 17.38 -24.45 2.95
CA ARG A 16 17.30 -25.89 2.62
C ARG A 16 16.33 -26.64 3.57
N GLN A 17 15.13 -26.07 3.76
CA GLN A 17 14.07 -26.60 4.64
C GLN A 17 14.41 -26.63 6.15
N SER A 18 15.56 -26.09 6.56
CA SER A 18 15.91 -25.94 7.99
C SER A 18 15.62 -24.51 8.44
N ASP A 19 14.91 -24.35 9.56
CA ASP A 19 14.75 -23.06 10.24
C ASP A 19 16.11 -22.64 10.82
N ILE A 20 16.59 -21.45 10.44
CA ILE A 20 17.88 -20.89 10.88
C ILE A 20 17.71 -19.69 11.82
N GLY A 21 16.47 -19.38 12.23
CA GLY A 21 16.14 -18.35 13.20
C GLY A 21 15.08 -17.37 12.72
N GLN A 22 14.71 -16.45 13.61
CA GLN A 22 13.73 -15.41 13.33
C GLN A 22 14.37 -14.03 13.24
N VAL A 23 13.86 -13.22 12.31
CA VAL A 23 14.24 -11.81 12.18
C VAL A 23 13.03 -10.90 12.36
N ARG A 24 13.24 -9.77 13.04
CA ARG A 24 12.24 -8.71 13.15
C ARG A 24 12.26 -7.85 11.90
N LEU A 25 11.11 -7.66 11.29
CA LEU A 25 10.95 -6.73 10.18
C LEU A 25 10.82 -5.31 10.76
N ARG A 26 11.81 -4.46 10.46
CA ARG A 26 11.83 -3.06 10.94
C ARG A 26 11.18 -2.09 9.96
N LYS A 27 11.12 -2.47 8.69
CA LYS A 27 10.59 -1.70 7.56
C LYS A 27 9.93 -2.69 6.60
N ARG A 28 8.95 -2.21 5.83
CA ARG A 28 8.15 -2.98 4.86
C ARG A 28 7.11 -3.88 5.51
N LEU A 29 6.15 -4.32 4.69
CA LEU A 29 5.13 -5.30 5.03
C LEU A 29 5.59 -6.69 4.57
N LEU A 30 5.27 -7.73 5.33
CA LEU A 30 5.55 -9.11 4.96
C LEU A 30 4.65 -9.54 3.79
N GLN A 31 5.24 -9.94 2.66
CA GLN A 31 4.48 -10.50 1.54
C GLN A 31 3.92 -11.88 1.90
N GLY A 32 2.70 -12.18 1.44
CA GLY A 32 1.97 -13.40 1.79
C GLY A 32 1.23 -13.32 3.14
N ASP A 33 1.41 -12.24 3.91
CA ASP A 33 0.53 -11.95 5.04
C ASP A 33 -0.80 -11.39 4.54
N SER A 34 -1.91 -11.89 5.11
CA SER A 34 -3.27 -11.55 4.64
C SER A 34 -3.68 -10.11 4.91
N LEU A 35 -3.04 -9.43 5.87
CA LEU A 35 -3.32 -8.01 6.16
C LEU A 35 -2.43 -7.07 5.36
N SER A 36 -1.30 -7.54 4.84
CA SER A 36 -0.38 -6.69 4.06
C SER A 36 -1.04 -5.95 2.90
N PRO A 37 -1.92 -6.54 2.06
CA PRO A 37 -2.62 -5.80 1.01
C PRO A 37 -3.47 -4.64 1.56
N LEU A 38 -4.23 -4.89 2.63
CA LEU A 38 -5.07 -3.86 3.24
C LEU A 38 -4.23 -2.75 3.88
N LEU A 39 -3.16 -3.11 4.60
CA LEU A 39 -2.24 -2.15 5.19
C LEU A 39 -1.55 -1.28 4.13
N PHE A 40 -1.29 -1.84 2.94
CA PHE A 40 -0.75 -1.10 1.82
C PHE A 40 -1.74 -0.05 1.31
N VAL A 41 -2.99 -0.43 1.06
CA VAL A 41 -4.05 0.50 0.62
C VAL A 41 -4.31 1.60 1.66
N LEU A 42 -4.36 1.24 2.95
CA LEU A 42 -4.52 2.22 4.04
C LEU A 42 -3.36 3.23 4.10
N ALA A 43 -2.15 2.81 3.73
CA ALA A 43 -1.00 3.71 3.66
C ALA A 43 -1.07 4.68 2.47
N LEU A 44 -1.77 4.32 1.39
CA LEU A 44 -1.98 5.17 0.22
C LEU A 44 -3.18 6.12 0.34
N GLU A 45 -4.10 5.87 1.26
CA GLU A 45 -5.29 6.71 1.45
C GLU A 45 -4.97 8.21 1.69
N PRO A 46 -3.98 8.59 2.53
CA PRO A 46 -3.59 9.99 2.66
C PRO A 46 -3.08 10.62 1.36
N LEU A 47 -2.45 9.84 0.48
CA LEU A 47 -2.00 10.30 -0.83
C LEU A 47 -3.21 10.53 -1.76
N SER A 48 -4.17 9.60 -1.78
CA SER A 48 -5.42 9.75 -2.53
C SER A 48 -6.17 11.03 -2.13
N ARG A 49 -6.32 11.28 -0.82
CA ARG A 49 -6.93 12.52 -0.31
C ARG A 49 -6.19 13.77 -0.76
N ARG A 50 -4.84 13.74 -0.73
CA ARG A 50 -4.02 14.87 -1.18
C ARG A 50 -4.25 15.16 -2.66
N LEU A 51 -4.28 14.12 -3.50
CA LEU A 51 -4.53 14.28 -4.93
C LEU A 51 -5.92 14.87 -5.17
N ASN A 52 -6.97 14.33 -4.53
CA ASN A 52 -8.34 14.86 -4.69
C ASN A 52 -8.50 16.32 -4.24
N GLN A 53 -7.70 16.77 -3.26
CA GLN A 53 -7.74 18.14 -2.74
C GLN A 53 -6.94 19.16 -3.57
N ASN A 54 -5.87 18.72 -4.24
CA ASN A 54 -4.88 19.63 -4.82
C ASN A 54 -4.73 19.50 -6.35
N CYS A 55 -5.39 18.52 -6.97
CA CYS A 55 -5.31 18.29 -8.41
C CYS A 55 -6.71 18.30 -9.02
N GLU A 56 -6.81 18.88 -10.22
CA GLU A 56 -8.04 18.87 -11.01
C GLU A 56 -8.48 17.44 -11.33
N GLN A 57 -9.78 17.19 -11.25
CA GLN A 57 -10.38 15.90 -11.53
C GLN A 57 -10.97 15.89 -12.94
N LEU A 58 -10.82 14.76 -13.63
CA LEU A 58 -11.39 14.57 -14.96
C LEU A 58 -12.73 13.87 -14.84
N GLN A 59 -13.71 14.36 -15.59
CA GLN A 59 -15.00 13.70 -15.74
C GLN A 59 -14.86 12.48 -16.65
N MET A 60 -15.04 11.29 -16.08
CA MET A 60 -15.03 10.01 -16.78
C MET A 60 -16.40 9.35 -16.62
N GLY A 61 -17.33 9.66 -17.53
CA GLY A 61 -18.71 9.22 -17.45
C GLY A 61 -19.45 9.85 -16.26
N ASN A 62 -19.91 9.03 -15.32
CA ASN A 62 -20.63 9.49 -14.11
C ASN A 62 -19.71 9.70 -12.91
N ILE A 63 -18.40 9.64 -13.10
CA ILE A 63 -17.41 9.69 -12.02
C ILE A 63 -16.36 10.75 -12.35
N GLU A 64 -16.01 11.57 -11.38
CA GLU A 64 -14.93 12.56 -11.47
C GLU A 64 -13.71 12.04 -10.68
N ARG A 65 -12.54 11.88 -11.31
CA ARG A 65 -11.31 11.42 -10.64
C ARG A 65 -10.07 12.04 -11.27
N ASN A 66 -9.02 12.21 -10.46
CA ASN A 66 -7.67 12.58 -10.94
C ASN A 66 -6.65 11.44 -10.83
N HIS A 67 -7.04 10.30 -10.24
CA HIS A 67 -6.18 9.14 -10.14
C HIS A 67 -6.97 7.84 -9.99
N LEU A 68 -6.32 6.73 -10.29
CA LEU A 68 -6.72 5.36 -9.94
C LEU A 68 -5.60 4.73 -9.12
N ILE A 69 -5.94 4.08 -8.00
CA ILE A 69 -4.99 3.34 -7.15
C ILE A 69 -5.39 1.88 -7.13
N PHE A 70 -4.43 0.99 -7.37
CA PHE A 70 -4.61 -0.45 -7.23
C PHE A 70 -3.37 -1.07 -6.59
N ILE A 71 -3.45 -1.42 -5.30
CA ILE A 71 -2.33 -1.87 -4.48
C ILE A 71 -1.14 -0.93 -4.66
N ASP A 72 -0.06 -1.35 -5.31
CA ASP A 72 1.18 -0.60 -5.53
C ASP A 72 1.19 0.29 -6.78
N ASP A 73 0.19 0.15 -7.65
CA ASP A 73 0.06 0.95 -8.86
C ASP A 73 -0.78 2.20 -8.63
N ILE A 74 -0.29 3.33 -9.15
CA ILE A 74 -1.03 4.59 -9.22
C ILE A 74 -0.99 5.08 -10.66
N LYS A 75 -2.17 5.30 -11.24
CA LYS A 75 -2.33 5.97 -12.52
C LYS A 75 -2.91 7.36 -12.30
N LEU A 76 -2.13 8.38 -12.63
CA LEU A 76 -2.59 9.76 -12.62
C LEU A 76 -3.32 10.08 -13.92
N LEU A 77 -4.34 10.92 -13.81
CA LEU A 77 -5.16 11.38 -14.90
C LEU A 77 -5.04 12.89 -14.95
N ALA A 78 -4.71 13.42 -16.12
CA ALA A 78 -4.65 14.84 -16.40
C ALA A 78 -5.19 15.06 -17.81
N ASP A 79 -5.75 16.24 -18.04
CA ASP A 79 -6.12 16.64 -19.40
C ASP A 79 -4.83 16.89 -20.21
N THR A 80 -4.96 16.82 -21.52
CA THR A 80 -3.85 17.02 -22.47
C THR A 80 -3.50 18.48 -22.73
N GLU A 81 -4.24 19.44 -22.16
CA GLU A 81 -4.09 20.88 -22.39
C GLU A 81 -3.20 21.59 -21.36
#